data_AF-A0A3P7Q0R8-F1
#
_entry.id   AF-A0A3P7Q0R8-F1
#
_cell.length_a   1.000
_cell.length_b   1.000
_cell.length_c   1.000
_cell.angle_alpha   90.00
_cell.angle_beta   90.00
_cell.angle_gamma   90.00
#
_symmetry.space_group_name_H-M   'P 1'
#
loop_
_entity.id
_entity.type
_entity.pdbx_description
1 polymer ?
#
loop_
_entity_poly.entity_id
_entity_poly.type
_entity_poly.pdbx_seq_one_letter_code
_entity_poly.pdbx_strand_id
1 'polypeptide(L)'
;MRDTLHKIVVPIYSLAMELADNEKQAKLTRVLDLWDTNGYLPPDILKNMRVPDCEEFIQKWKEKQKQICEARIAAIETEHNERYESMRKQHEQFAEHVRKSIAAREEAAATGGGGGG
;
A
#
# COMPACT_ATOMS: atom_id res chain seq x y z
N MET A 1 -23.62 4.01 -4.94
CA MET A 1 -23.12 3.43 -6.21
C MET A 1 -22.77 4.52 -7.22
N ARG A 2 -23.64 5.51 -7.49
CA ARG A 2 -23.32 6.69 -8.32
C ARG A 2 -22.08 7.47 -7.85
N ASP A 3 -21.95 7.71 -6.54
CA ASP A 3 -20.79 8.44 -5.99
C ASP A 3 -19.46 7.71 -6.13
N THR A 4 -19.48 6.37 -6.13
CA THR A 4 -18.28 5.55 -6.35
C THR A 4 -17.86 5.63 -7.80
N LEU A 5 -18.81 5.57 -8.73
CA LEU A 5 -18.56 5.69 -10.17
C LEU A 5 -17.93 7.05 -10.50
N HIS A 6 -18.45 8.16 -9.95
CA HIS A 6 -17.91 9.50 -10.19
C HIS A 6 -16.44 9.65 -9.75
N LYS A 7 -16.05 8.97 -8.67
CA LYS A 7 -14.67 9.00 -8.16
C LYS A 7 -13.67 8.24 -9.03
N ILE A 8 -14.13 7.24 -9.78
CA ILE A 8 -13.27 6.36 -10.59
C ILE A 8 -13.31 6.69 -12.08
N VAL A 9 -14.42 7.24 -12.59
CA VAL A 9 -14.64 7.42 -14.03
C VAL A 9 -13.68 8.44 -14.62
N VAL A 10 -13.43 9.56 -13.92
CA VAL A 10 -12.50 10.60 -14.40
C VAL A 10 -11.06 10.06 -14.47
N PRO A 11 -10.48 9.46 -13.39
CA PRO A 11 -9.15 8.86 -13.49
C PRO A 11 -9.03 7.77 -14.57
N ILE A 12 -10.03 6.88 -14.68
CA ILE A 12 -10.00 5.78 -15.66
C ILE A 12 -9.99 6.33 -17.08
N TYR A 13 -10.88 7.28 -17.38
CA TYR A 13 -10.94 7.90 -18.70
C TYR A 13 -9.65 8.67 -19.03
N SER A 14 -9.15 9.49 -18.11
CA SER A 14 -7.92 10.26 -18.32
C SER A 14 -6.71 9.34 -18.56
N LEU A 15 -6.55 8.27 -17.78
CA LEU A 15 -5.48 7.29 -18.01
C LEU A 15 -5.65 6.53 -19.32
N ALA A 16 -6.88 6.17 -19.69
CA ALA A 16 -7.16 5.54 -20.97
C ALA A 16 -6.80 6.47 -22.15
N MET A 17 -7.06 7.78 -22.02
CA MET A 17 -6.68 8.79 -23.01
C MET A 17 -5.16 8.92 -23.16
N GLU A 18 -4.41 8.92 -22.06
CA GLU A 18 -2.93 8.97 -22.08
C GLU A 18 -2.29 7.73 -22.71
N LEU A 19 -2.88 6.55 -22.49
CA LEU A 19 -2.36 5.27 -23.01
C LEU A 19 -2.83 4.95 -24.44
N ALA A 20 -3.86 5.65 -24.91
CA ALA A 20 -4.47 5.41 -26.21
C ALA A 20 -3.64 6.00 -27.36
N ASP A 21 -3.60 5.28 -28.48
CA ASP A 21 -3.19 5.85 -29.77
C ASP A 21 -4.27 6.82 -30.31
N ASN A 22 -3.93 7.55 -31.37
CA ASN A 22 -4.80 8.58 -31.97
C ASN A 22 -6.19 8.03 -32.36
N GLU A 23 -6.28 6.80 -32.87
CA GLU A 23 -7.55 6.20 -33.26
C GLU A 23 -8.42 5.92 -32.03
N LYS A 24 -7.83 5.34 -30.98
CA LYS A 24 -8.52 5.07 -29.72
C LYS A 24 -8.90 6.36 -28.99
N GLN A 25 -8.06 7.39 -29.03
CA GLN A 25 -8.40 8.70 -28.47
C GLN A 25 -9.63 9.31 -29.14
N ALA A 26 -9.72 9.24 -30.49
CA ALA A 26 -10.91 9.71 -31.21
C ALA A 26 -12.18 8.94 -30.79
N LYS A 27 -12.09 7.63 -30.59
CA LYS A 27 -13.19 6.80 -30.09
C LYS A 27 -13.57 7.15 -28.65
N LEU A 28 -12.60 7.37 -27.77
CA LEU A 28 -12.84 7.76 -26.38
C LEU A 28 -13.53 9.13 -26.30
N THR A 29 -13.07 10.10 -27.08
CA THR A 29 -13.75 11.41 -27.20
C THR A 29 -15.20 11.26 -27.68
N ARG A 30 -15.44 10.39 -28.68
CA ARG A 30 -16.80 10.08 -29.16
C ARG A 30 -17.67 9.49 -28.06
N VAL A 31 -17.12 8.60 -27.23
CA VAL A 31 -17.82 8.01 -26.08
C VAL A 31 -18.17 9.09 -25.05
N LEU A 32 -17.25 10.01 -24.76
CA LEU A 32 -17.50 11.13 -23.85
C LEU A 32 -18.64 12.02 -24.34
N ASP A 33 -18.67 12.35 -25.63
CA ASP A 33 -19.76 13.13 -26.24
C ASP A 33 -21.12 12.41 -26.18
N LEU A 34 -21.12 11.09 -26.36
CA LEU A 34 -22.33 10.27 -26.17
C LEU A 34 -22.78 10.29 -24.71
N TRP A 35 -21.86 10.27 -23.75
CA TRP A 35 -22.20 10.32 -22.33
C TRP A 35 -22.80 11.66 -21.92
N ASP A 36 -22.28 12.74 -22.49
CA ASP A 36 -22.81 14.10 -22.34
C ASP A 36 -24.23 14.18 -22.92
N THR A 37 -24.40 13.78 -24.18
CA THR A 37 -25.68 13.83 -24.91
C THR A 37 -26.79 13.03 -24.22
N ASN A 38 -26.45 11.86 -23.68
CA ASN A 38 -27.43 10.98 -23.02
C ASN A 38 -27.58 11.27 -21.51
N GLY A 39 -26.84 12.23 -20.96
CA GLY A 39 -26.91 12.58 -19.55
C GLY A 39 -26.49 11.45 -18.60
N TYR A 40 -25.53 10.60 -19.01
CA TYR A 40 -25.07 9.49 -18.17
C TYR A 40 -24.23 9.96 -16.97
N LEU A 41 -23.59 11.13 -17.09
CA LEU A 41 -22.74 11.71 -16.05
C LEU A 41 -23.13 13.18 -15.79
N PRO A 42 -22.94 13.67 -14.56
CA PRO A 42 -23.12 15.07 -14.24
C PRO A 42 -22.19 16.02 -15.04
N PRO A 43 -22.62 17.26 -15.35
CA PRO A 43 -21.80 18.21 -16.10
C PRO A 43 -20.45 18.54 -15.44
N ASP A 44 -20.38 18.57 -14.11
CA ASP A 44 -19.14 18.82 -13.37
C ASP A 44 -18.13 17.67 -13.52
N ILE A 45 -18.60 16.43 -13.59
CA ILE A 45 -17.76 15.25 -13.84
C ILE A 45 -17.26 15.26 -15.29
N LEU A 46 -18.17 15.53 -16.25
CA LEU A 46 -17.83 15.63 -17.68
C LEU A 46 -16.81 16.74 -17.94
N LYS A 47 -16.92 17.88 -17.25
CA LYS A 47 -15.95 18.99 -17.33
C LYS A 47 -14.53 18.52 -17.00
N ASN A 48 -14.35 17.79 -15.89
CA ASN A 48 -13.05 17.26 -15.48
C ASN A 48 -12.48 16.18 -16.43
N MET A 49 -13.26 15.71 -17.40
CA MET A 49 -12.83 14.72 -18.41
C MET A 49 -12.46 15.37 -19.75
N ARG A 50 -12.64 16.69 -19.90
CA ARG A 50 -12.30 17.45 -21.11
C ARG A 50 -11.05 18.31 -20.88
N VAL A 51 -10.34 18.61 -21.98
CA VAL A 51 -9.20 19.54 -21.97
C VAL A 51 -9.71 20.96 -21.70
N PRO A 52 -9.02 21.78 -20.89
CA PRO A 52 -7.74 21.49 -20.22
C PRO A 52 -7.87 20.85 -18.82
N ASP A 53 -9.08 20.84 -18.23
CA ASP A 53 -9.29 20.45 -16.83
C ASP A 53 -8.87 19.01 -16.52
N CYS A 54 -8.94 18.12 -17.50
CA CYS A 54 -8.50 16.73 -17.36
C CYS A 54 -7.00 16.59 -17.09
N GLU A 55 -6.17 17.51 -17.60
CA GLU A 55 -4.72 17.49 -17.43
C GLU A 55 -4.33 17.87 -16.00
N GLU A 56 -4.92 18.94 -15.47
CA GLU A 56 -4.70 19.34 -14.09
C GLU A 56 -5.22 18.28 -13.11
N PHE A 57 -6.40 17.72 -13.40
CA PHE A 57 -6.98 16.64 -12.61
C PHE A 57 -6.04 15.42 -12.54
N ILE A 58 -5.55 14.93 -13.69
CA ILE A 58 -4.74 13.72 -13.72
C ILE A 58 -3.40 13.92 -13.03
N GLN A 59 -2.79 15.10 -13.15
CA GLN A 59 -1.56 15.46 -12.44
C GLN A 59 -1.76 15.41 -10.92
N LYS A 60 -2.79 16.10 -10.40
CA LYS A 60 -3.11 16.08 -8.96
C LYS A 60 -3.46 14.67 -8.48
N TRP A 61 -4.19 13.90 -9.28
CA TRP A 61 -4.56 12.53 -8.93
C TRP A 61 -3.33 11.62 -8.85
N LYS A 62 -2.42 11.70 -9.83
CA LYS A 62 -1.17 10.92 -9.85
C LYS A 62 -0.29 11.24 -8.65
N GLU A 63 -0.12 12.52 -8.32
CA GLU A 63 0.66 12.94 -7.15
C GLU A 63 0.05 12.42 -5.85
N LYS A 64 -1.28 12.49 -5.71
CA LYS A 64 -1.97 11.90 -4.57
C LYS A 64 -1.78 10.39 -4.49
N GLN A 65 -1.86 9.66 -5.61
CA GLN A 65 -1.60 8.22 -5.63
C GLN A 65 -0.16 7.89 -5.23
N LYS A 66 0.80 8.68 -5.70
CA LYS A 66 2.22 8.54 -5.33
C LYS A 66 2.40 8.67 -3.81
N GLN A 67 1.87 9.72 -3.20
CA GLN A 67 1.94 9.93 -1.75
C GLN A 67 1.31 8.78 -0.96
N ILE A 68 0.16 8.26 -1.42
CA ILE A 68 -0.49 7.09 -0.80
C ILE A 68 0.40 5.85 -0.90
N CYS A 69 1.00 5.60 -2.06
CA CYS A 69 1.90 4.47 -2.26
C CYS A 69 3.16 4.58 -1.40
N GLU A 70 3.80 5.76 -1.36
CA GLU A 70 4.99 6.02 -0.54
C GLU A 70 4.69 5.83 0.95
N ALA A 71 3.58 6.36 1.45
CA ALA A 71 3.17 6.18 2.85
C ALA A 71 2.93 4.70 3.19
N ARG A 72 2.33 3.93 2.27
CA ARG A 72 2.11 2.49 2.45
C ARG A 72 3.42 1.71 2.45
N ILE A 73 4.36 2.03 1.57
CA ILE A 73 5.68 1.40 1.54
C ILE A 73 6.41 1.65 2.86
N ALA A 74 6.46 2.91 3.31
CA ALA A 74 7.11 3.28 4.58
C ALA A 74 6.49 2.55 5.80
N ALA A 75 5.15 2.40 5.81
CA ALA A 75 4.46 1.66 6.86
C ALA A 75 4.85 0.17 6.86
N ILE A 76 4.92 -0.45 5.68
CA ILE A 76 5.33 -1.86 5.53
C ILE A 76 6.79 -2.05 5.96
N GLU A 77 7.69 -1.13 5.59
CA GLU A 77 9.10 -1.17 5.99
C GLU A 77 9.26 -1.05 7.51
N THR A 78 8.49 -0.17 8.13
CA THR A 78 8.47 0.01 9.59
C THR A 78 7.98 -1.27 10.29
N GLU A 79 6.83 -1.81 9.86
CA GLU A 79 6.28 -3.06 10.42
C GLU A 79 7.28 -4.22 10.28
N HIS A 80 7.91 -4.34 9.11
CA HIS A 80 8.91 -5.37 8.86
C HIS A 80 10.10 -5.23 9.81
N ASN A 81 10.62 -4.01 9.98
CA ASN A 81 11.74 -3.74 10.86
C ASN A 81 11.39 -4.05 12.33
N GLU A 82 10.23 -3.59 12.81
CA GLU A 82 9.74 -3.88 14.17
C GLU A 82 9.59 -5.38 14.42
N ARG A 83 9.06 -6.12 13.45
CA ARG A 83 8.91 -7.57 13.54
C ARG A 83 10.27 -8.26 13.61
N TYR A 84 11.24 -7.82 12.82
CA TYR A 84 12.59 -8.37 12.81
C TYR A 84 13.33 -8.09 14.14
N GLU A 85 13.25 -6.87 14.65
CA GLU A 85 13.80 -6.47 15.96
C GLU A 85 13.19 -7.29 17.10
N SER A 86 11.86 -7.48 17.09
CA SER A 86 11.15 -8.27 18.10
C SER A 86 11.62 -9.73 18.09
N MET A 87 11.73 -10.34 16.90
CA MET A 87 12.22 -11.70 16.75
C MET A 87 13.67 -11.86 17.23
N ARG A 88 14.55 -10.89 16.94
CA ARG A 88 15.93 -10.91 17.42
C ARG A 88 16.00 -10.86 18.94
N LYS A 89 15.23 -9.96 19.56
CA LYS A 89 15.16 -9.84 21.02
C LYS A 89 14.65 -11.13 21.67
N GLN A 90 13.62 -11.75 21.11
CA GLN A 90 13.11 -13.05 21.58
C GLN A 90 14.18 -14.14 21.50
N HIS A 91 14.95 -14.18 20.40
CA HIS A 91 16.04 -15.13 20.24
C HIS A 91 17.17 -14.91 21.26
N GLU A 92 17.58 -13.66 21.49
CA GLU A 92 18.59 -13.32 22.49
C GLU A 92 18.16 -13.72 23.90
N GLN A 93 16.92 -13.41 24.28
CA GLN A 93 16.34 -13.80 25.57
C GLN A 93 16.29 -15.32 25.75
N PHE A 94 15.91 -16.05 24.69
CA PHE A 94 15.91 -17.50 24.71
C PHE A 94 17.32 -18.06 24.89
N ALA A 95 18.30 -17.57 24.13
CA ALA A 95 19.69 -18.02 24.23
C ALA A 95 20.29 -17.74 25.61
N GLU A 96 20.00 -16.57 26.19
CA GLU A 96 20.42 -16.24 27.56
C GLU A 96 19.78 -17.17 28.59
N HIS A 97 18.49 -17.46 28.46
CA HIS A 97 17.78 -18.38 29.34
C HIS A 97 18.38 -19.79 29.29
N VAL A 98 18.68 -20.30 28.10
CA VAL A 98 19.33 -21.62 27.92
C VAL A 98 20.72 -21.64 28.55
N ARG A 99 21.54 -20.60 28.38
CA ARG A 99 22.87 -20.53 29.02
C ARG A 99 22.75 -20.56 30.54
N LYS A 100 21.82 -19.79 31.11
CA LYS A 100 21.57 -19.76 32.57
C LYS A 100 21.10 -21.11 33.10
N SER A 101 20.22 -21.81 32.39
CA SER A 101 19.72 -23.12 32.82
C SER A 101 20.78 -24.22 32.79
N ILE A 102 21.68 -24.19 31.79
CA ILE A 102 22.83 -25.11 31.74
C ILE A 102 23.76 -24.86 32.93
N ALA A 103 24.18 -23.61 33.16
CA ALA A 103 25.07 -23.27 34.27
C ALA A 103 24.48 -23.67 35.64
N ALA A 104 23.21 -23.37 35.88
CA ALA A 104 22.53 -23.75 37.12
C ALA A 104 22.47 -25.28 37.32
N ARG A 105 22.31 -26.05 36.24
CA ARG A 105 22.29 -27.51 36.29
C ARG A 105 23.67 -28.10 36.58
N GLU A 106 24.73 -27.51 36.05
CA GLU A 106 26.12 -27.89 36.34
C GLU A 106 26.47 -27.60 37.81
N GLU A 107 26.06 -26.46 38.35
CA GLU A 107 26.24 -26.10 39.77
C GLU A 107 25.46 -27.04 40.71
N ALA A 108 24.23 -27.41 40.35
CA ALA A 108 23.42 -28.37 41.11
C ALA A 108 24.03 -29.78 41.11
N ALA A 109 24.66 -30.20 39.99
CA ALA A 109 25.37 -31.48 39.91
C ALA A 109 26.67 -31.48 40.74
N ALA A 110 27.38 -30.35 40.78
CA ALA A 110 28.60 -30.20 41.57
C ALA A 110 28.34 -30.16 43.09
N THR A 111 27.18 -29.65 43.52
CA THR A 111 26.80 -29.56 44.94
C THR A 111 26.06 -30.81 45.45
N GLY A 112 25.37 -31.56 44.58
CA GLY A 112 24.67 -32.81 44.94
C GLY A 112 25.55 -34.06 45.05
N GLY A 113 26.80 -34.03 44.57
CA GLY A 113 27.72 -35.19 44.55
C GLY A 113 28.52 -35.44 45.84
N GLY A 114 28.36 -34.60 46.87
CA GLY A 114 29.16 -34.65 48.11
C GLY A 114 28.51 -35.32 49.32
N GLY A 115 27.36 -35.99 49.16
CA GLY A 115 26.61 -36.55 50.28
C GLY A 115 26.19 -38.00 50.03
N GLY A 116 27.14 -38.94 50.06
CA GLY A 116 26.81 -40.36 50.05
C GLY A 116 28.04 -41.26 50.08
N GLY A 117 28.34 -41.79 51.27
CA GLY A 117 29.29 -42.91 51.48
C GLY A 117 30.42 -42.58 52.44
#